data_AF-A0A1M3QFI6-F1
#
_entry.id   AF-A0A1M3QFI6-F1
#
_cell.length_a   1.000
_cell.length_b   1.000
_cell.length_c   1.000
_cell.angle_alpha   90.00
_cell.angle_beta   90.00
_cell.angle_gamma   90.00
#
_symmetry.space_group_name_H-M   'P 1'
#
loop_
_entity.id
_entity.type
_entity.pdbx_description
1 polymer ?
#
loop_
_entity_poly.entity_id
_entity_poly.type
_entity_poly.pdbx_seq_one_letter_code
_entity_poly.pdbx_strand_id
1 'polypeptide(L)'
;MYIINDINHLLILVRLFKVHELLPAESLAISRMKMQQYNVITNQQLAPHTQIVRLNIDDVELFENWRAGKGRHLSGADLSTIYIAVKNPQLTILLSAEDLFLPDMCNQCGARYKQWGELIKEIADERMIQMYELFKKAS
;
A
#
# COMPACT_ATOMS: atom_id res chain seq x y z
N MET A 1 7.99 -8.52 -2.10
CA MET A 1 7.35 -7.36 -2.76
C MET A 1 6.26 -6.82 -1.84
N TYR A 2 6.06 -5.53 -1.82
CA TYR A 2 5.07 -4.83 -1.02
C TYR A 2 3.93 -4.32 -1.90
N ILE A 3 2.70 -4.36 -1.39
CA ILE A 3 1.56 -3.73 -2.03
C ILE A 3 1.09 -2.54 -1.17
N ILE A 4 0.95 -1.38 -1.79
CA ILE A 4 0.60 -0.13 -1.11
C ILE A 4 -0.91 0.05 -1.14
N ASN A 5 -1.50 0.33 0.02
CA ASN A 5 -2.89 0.76 0.10
C ASN A 5 -3.02 2.30 0.03
N ASP A 6 -2.21 3.04 0.79
CA ASP A 6 -2.23 4.50 0.79
C ASP A 6 -1.24 5.11 -0.22
N ILE A 7 -1.75 5.49 -1.40
CA ILE A 7 -0.97 6.13 -2.47
C ILE A 7 -0.51 7.54 -2.07
N ASN A 8 -1.30 8.29 -1.30
CA ASN A 8 -0.90 9.64 -0.90
C ASN A 8 0.31 9.57 0.04
N HIS A 9 0.28 8.64 1.01
CA HIS A 9 1.43 8.42 1.89
C HIS A 9 2.67 8.02 1.09
N LEU A 10 2.54 7.10 0.12
CA LEU A 10 3.65 6.73 -0.76
C LEU A 10 4.23 7.94 -1.50
N LEU A 11 3.40 8.79 -2.10
CA LEU A 11 3.89 9.96 -2.85
C LEU A 11 4.61 10.96 -1.94
N ILE A 12 4.13 11.15 -0.71
CA ILE A 12 4.83 11.96 0.29
C ILE A 12 6.21 11.35 0.58
N LEU A 13 6.29 10.04 0.81
CA LEU A 13 7.57 9.37 1.09
C LEU A 13 8.51 9.37 -0.11
N VAL A 14 7.99 9.23 -1.32
CA VAL A 14 8.75 9.35 -2.57
C VAL A 14 9.33 10.76 -2.70
N ARG A 15 8.55 11.80 -2.40
CA ARG A 15 9.00 13.20 -2.49
C ARG A 15 10.04 13.55 -1.42
N LEU A 16 9.84 13.09 -0.19
CA LEU A 16 10.67 13.48 0.95
C LEU A 16 11.93 12.61 1.11
N PHE A 17 11.79 11.32 0.87
CA PHE A 17 12.82 10.32 1.21
C PHE A 17 13.29 9.51 0.01
N LYS A 18 12.71 9.73 -1.18
CA LYS A 18 12.96 8.93 -2.38
C LYS A 18 12.85 7.43 -2.10
N VAL A 19 11.82 7.03 -1.36
CA VAL A 19 11.67 5.65 -0.86
C VAL A 19 11.73 4.56 -1.95
N HIS A 20 11.41 4.92 -3.20
CA HIS A 20 11.53 4.04 -4.36
C HIS A 20 12.98 3.78 -4.82
N GLU A 21 13.94 4.63 -4.45
CA GLU A 21 15.38 4.38 -4.65
C GLU A 21 15.90 3.40 -3.57
N LEU A 22 15.28 3.39 -2.38
CA LEU A 22 15.63 2.52 -1.26
C LEU A 22 14.95 1.14 -1.33
N LEU A 23 13.84 1.08 -2.05
CA LEU A 23 13.07 -0.13 -2.32
C LEU A 23 13.29 -0.47 -3.80
N PRO A 24 14.25 -1.35 -4.15
CA PRO A 24 14.56 -1.62 -5.54
C PRO A 24 13.28 -1.94 -6.31
N ALA A 25 13.20 -1.39 -7.52
CA ALA A 25 12.04 -1.24 -8.41
C ALA A 25 11.01 -2.39 -8.44
N GLU A 26 11.40 -3.63 -8.13
CA GLU A 26 10.53 -4.81 -8.11
C GLU A 26 9.82 -5.04 -6.76
N SER A 27 9.94 -4.11 -5.82
CA SER A 27 9.41 -4.27 -4.47
C SER A 27 8.15 -3.47 -4.16
N LEU A 28 7.63 -2.64 -5.07
CA LEU A 28 6.40 -1.87 -4.85
C LEU A 28 5.32 -2.17 -5.89
N ALA A 29 4.11 -2.44 -5.41
CA ALA A 29 2.93 -2.64 -6.22
C ALA A 29 1.73 -1.85 -5.68
N ILE A 30 0.75 -1.59 -6.54
CA ILE A 30 -0.54 -0.98 -6.17
C ILE A 30 -1.65 -1.75 -6.89
N SER A 31 -2.76 -2.00 -6.19
CA SER A 31 -3.98 -2.47 -6.84
C SER A 31 -4.49 -1.44 -7.86
N ARG A 32 -4.75 -1.86 -9.09
CA ARG A 32 -5.32 -0.98 -10.12
C ARG A 32 -6.69 -0.42 -9.69
N MET A 33 -7.51 -1.21 -8.99
CA MET A 33 -8.79 -0.75 -8.46
C MET A 33 -8.60 0.31 -7.37
N LYS A 34 -7.52 0.20 -6.57
CA LYS A 34 -7.15 1.24 -5.59
C LYS A 34 -6.73 2.54 -6.24
N MET A 35 -5.93 2.48 -7.32
CA MET A 35 -5.56 3.68 -8.08
C MET A 35 -6.77 4.46 -8.61
N GLN A 36 -7.83 3.77 -9.02
CA GLN A 36 -9.04 4.38 -9.57
C GLN A 36 -9.82 5.23 -8.55
N GLN A 37 -9.58 5.05 -7.24
CA GLN A 37 -10.21 5.90 -6.21
C GLN A 37 -9.55 7.26 -6.04
N TYR A 38 -8.31 7.42 -6.52
CA TYR A 38 -7.57 8.66 -6.35
C TYR A 38 -7.88 9.65 -7.48
N ASN A 39 -7.79 10.94 -7.14
CA ASN A 39 -8.05 12.01 -8.10
C ASN A 39 -6.98 12.04 -9.21
N VAL A 40 -7.26 12.85 -10.25
CA VAL A 40 -6.38 12.99 -11.42
C VAL A 40 -4.98 13.49 -11.02
N ILE A 41 -4.89 14.39 -10.04
CA ILE A 41 -3.63 14.99 -9.59
C ILE A 41 -2.73 13.92 -8.95
N THR A 42 -3.25 13.12 -8.02
CA THR A 42 -2.51 12.02 -7.39
C THR A 42 -2.04 11.01 -8.44
N ASN A 43 -2.90 10.66 -9.40
CA ASN A 43 -2.54 9.73 -10.48
C ASN A 43 -1.46 10.31 -11.41
N GLN A 44 -1.48 11.60 -11.70
CA GLN A 44 -0.44 12.29 -12.47
C GLN A 44 0.90 12.33 -11.72
N GLN A 45 0.88 12.52 -10.40
CA GLN A 45 2.08 12.48 -9.55
C GLN A 45 2.68 11.07 -9.50
N LEU A 46 1.84 10.03 -9.55
CA LEU A 46 2.30 8.64 -9.55
C LEU A 46 2.84 8.20 -10.92
N ALA A 47 2.35 8.78 -12.02
CA ALA A 47 2.66 8.35 -13.38
C ALA A 47 4.17 8.26 -13.75
N PRO A 48 5.05 9.19 -13.30
CA PRO A 48 6.49 9.09 -13.56
C PRO A 48 7.18 7.90 -12.88
N HIS A 49 6.55 7.28 -11.87
CA HIS A 49 7.11 6.17 -11.10
C HIS A 49 6.76 4.82 -11.75
N THR A 50 7.28 4.60 -12.96
CA THR A 50 6.99 3.43 -13.80
C THR A 50 7.42 2.09 -13.21
N GLN A 51 8.34 2.11 -12.24
CA GLN A 51 8.75 0.94 -11.48
C GLN A 51 7.65 0.37 -10.57
N ILE A 52 6.65 1.17 -10.20
CA ILE A 52 5.58 0.71 -9.31
C ILE A 52 4.62 -0.17 -10.12
N VAL A 53 4.59 -1.45 -9.79
CA VAL A 53 3.79 -2.45 -10.49
C VAL A 53 2.31 -2.22 -10.23
N ARG A 54 1.49 -2.26 -11.28
CA ARG A 54 0.04 -2.15 -11.17
C ARG A 54 -0.57 -3.54 -11.26
N LEU A 55 -1.12 -4.03 -10.17
CA LEU A 55 -1.70 -5.36 -10.09
C LEU A 55 -3.19 -5.32 -10.36
N ASN A 56 -3.65 -6.22 -11.22
CA ASN A 56 -5.08 -6.41 -11.50
C ASN A 56 -5.64 -7.53 -10.63
N ILE A 57 -6.96 -7.56 -10.52
CA ILE A 57 -7.71 -8.74 -10.12
C ILE A 57 -7.98 -9.53 -11.39
N ASP A 58 -7.44 -10.74 -11.49
CA ASP A 58 -7.56 -11.56 -12.70
C ASP A 58 -9.00 -12.05 -12.92
N ASP A 59 -9.71 -12.39 -11.84
CA ASP A 59 -11.11 -12.83 -11.85
C ASP A 59 -11.95 -11.92 -10.97
N VAL A 60 -12.66 -10.99 -11.63
CA VAL A 60 -13.49 -9.99 -10.97
C VAL A 60 -14.69 -10.64 -10.30
N GLU A 61 -15.32 -11.65 -10.90
CA GLU A 61 -16.49 -12.31 -10.32
C GLU A 61 -16.10 -13.04 -9.03
N LEU A 62 -14.96 -13.74 -9.03
CA LEU A 62 -14.42 -14.37 -7.83
C LEU A 62 -14.10 -13.35 -6.73
N PHE A 63 -13.58 -12.18 -7.09
CA PHE A 63 -13.36 -11.09 -6.14
C PHE A 63 -14.67 -10.53 -5.58
N GLU A 64 -15.68 -10.31 -6.42
CA GLU A 64 -17.00 -9.83 -6.03
C GLU A 64 -17.67 -10.80 -5.04
N ASN A 65 -17.59 -12.09 -5.31
CA ASN A 65 -18.04 -13.14 -4.40
C ASN A 65 -17.23 -13.18 -3.10
N TRP A 66 -15.90 -13.03 -3.18
CA TRP A 66 -15.05 -13.01 -2.00
C TRP A 66 -15.30 -11.78 -1.13
N ARG A 67 -15.52 -10.59 -1.71
CA ARG A 67 -15.73 -9.36 -0.93
C ARG A 67 -17.13 -9.27 -0.34
N ALA A 68 -18.08 -10.08 -0.82
CA ALA A 68 -19.43 -10.13 -0.28
C ALA A 68 -19.40 -10.37 1.24
N GLY A 69 -20.03 -9.47 1.99
CA GLY A 69 -20.06 -9.52 3.45
C GLY A 69 -18.81 -8.99 4.18
N LYS A 70 -17.73 -8.61 3.48
CA LYS A 70 -16.50 -8.06 4.09
C LYS A 70 -16.44 -6.52 4.13
N GLY A 71 -17.34 -5.83 3.45
CA GLY A 71 -17.30 -4.37 3.22
C GLY A 71 -17.97 -3.47 4.26
N ARG A 72 -17.73 -3.67 5.56
CA ARG A 72 -18.34 -2.79 6.60
C ARG A 72 -17.58 -1.48 6.80
N HIS A 73 -16.26 -1.56 6.95
CA HIS A 73 -15.39 -0.41 7.25
C HIS A 73 -14.31 -0.20 6.18
N LEU A 74 -14.28 -1.06 5.17
CA LEU A 74 -13.29 -1.04 4.08
C LEU A 74 -14.00 -0.84 2.75
N SER A 75 -13.44 0.01 1.91
CA SER A 75 -13.95 0.21 0.56
C SER A 75 -13.62 -1.00 -0.33
N GLY A 76 -14.34 -1.16 -1.44
CA GLY A 76 -14.03 -2.21 -2.42
C GLY A 76 -12.57 -2.16 -2.90
N ALA A 77 -11.97 -0.97 -2.95
CA ALA A 77 -10.57 -0.86 -3.30
C ALA A 77 -9.61 -1.29 -2.18
N ASP A 78 -9.90 -1.00 -0.91
CA ASP A 78 -9.08 -1.54 0.19
C ASP A 78 -9.12 -3.07 0.19
N LEU A 79 -10.31 -3.62 -0.02
CA LEU A 79 -10.52 -5.06 -0.17
C LEU A 79 -9.79 -5.62 -1.39
N SER A 80 -9.64 -4.85 -2.47
CA SER A 80 -8.87 -5.29 -3.64
C SER A 80 -7.38 -5.47 -3.31
N THR A 81 -6.80 -4.56 -2.52
CA THR A 81 -5.41 -4.67 -2.04
C THR A 81 -5.22 -5.93 -1.20
N ILE A 82 -6.16 -6.18 -0.27
CA ILE A 82 -6.13 -7.37 0.59
C ILE A 82 -6.30 -8.64 -0.24
N TYR A 83 -7.26 -8.68 -1.17
CA TYR A 83 -7.52 -9.84 -2.02
C TYR A 83 -6.28 -10.24 -2.82
N ILE A 84 -5.61 -9.27 -3.45
CA ILE A 84 -4.38 -9.50 -4.20
C ILE A 84 -3.29 -10.07 -3.28
N ALA A 85 -3.13 -9.54 -2.06
CA ALA A 85 -2.16 -10.05 -1.10
C ALA A 85 -2.49 -11.47 -0.60
N VAL A 86 -3.76 -11.81 -0.40
CA VAL A 86 -4.20 -13.16 -0.03
C VAL A 86 -3.89 -14.16 -1.14
N LYS A 87 -4.11 -13.79 -2.41
CA LYS A 87 -3.82 -14.65 -3.57
C LYS A 87 -2.33 -14.76 -3.88
N ASN A 88 -1.52 -13.83 -3.40
CA ASN A 88 -0.08 -13.80 -3.61
C ASN A 88 0.64 -13.78 -2.25
N PRO A 89 0.88 -14.93 -1.61
CA PRO A 89 1.48 -15.01 -0.28
C PRO A 89 2.87 -14.39 -0.18
N GLN A 90 3.51 -14.03 -1.29
CA GLN A 90 4.79 -13.32 -1.35
C GLN A 90 4.66 -11.79 -1.28
N LEU A 91 3.43 -11.26 -1.31
CA LEU A 91 3.14 -9.85 -1.07
C LEU A 91 2.99 -9.58 0.43
N THR A 92 3.37 -8.37 0.82
CA THR A 92 3.13 -7.81 2.15
C THR A 92 2.49 -6.45 1.97
N ILE A 93 1.34 -6.21 2.60
CA ILE A 93 0.67 -4.92 2.49
C ILE A 93 1.43 -3.90 3.36
N LEU A 94 1.82 -2.76 2.79
CA LEU A 94 2.36 -1.66 3.58
C LEU A 94 1.24 -0.74 4.04
N LEU A 95 1.12 -0.61 5.35
CA LEU A 95 0.09 0.15 6.02
C LEU A 95 0.63 1.49 6.50
N SER A 96 -0.17 2.52 6.27
CA SER A 96 -0.04 3.83 6.88
C SER A 96 -0.76 3.86 8.23
N ALA A 97 -0.56 4.94 9.00
CA ALA A 97 -1.30 5.15 10.24
C ALA A 97 -2.81 5.33 10.00
N GLU A 98 -3.21 5.76 8.80
CA GLU A 98 -4.62 6.04 8.46
C GLU A 98 -5.40 4.79 8.05
N ASP A 99 -4.71 3.67 7.83
CA ASP A 99 -5.30 2.39 7.46
C ASP A 99 -5.90 1.66 8.69
N LEU A 100 -6.71 2.35 9.51
CA LEU A 100 -7.14 1.90 10.85
C LEU A 100 -7.80 0.50 10.87
N PHE A 101 -8.58 0.16 9.84
CA PHE A 101 -9.34 -1.10 9.77
C PHE A 101 -8.67 -2.19 8.92
N LEU A 102 -7.59 -1.86 8.19
CA LEU A 102 -6.90 -2.84 7.35
C LEU A 102 -6.20 -3.94 8.16
N PRO A 103 -5.48 -3.66 9.26
CA PRO A 103 -4.81 -4.69 10.07
C PRO A 103 -5.77 -5.80 10.49
N ASP A 104 -6.95 -5.45 10.99
CA ASP A 104 -7.96 -6.41 11.44
C ASP A 104 -8.44 -7.30 10.31
N MET A 105 -8.74 -6.72 9.15
CA MET A 105 -9.14 -7.50 7.98
C MET A 105 -8.00 -8.37 7.43
N CYS A 106 -6.76 -7.89 7.49
CA CYS A 106 -5.59 -8.66 7.10
C CYS A 106 -5.42 -9.89 8.02
N ASN A 107 -5.54 -9.70 9.33
CA ASN A 107 -5.52 -10.78 10.32
C ASN A 107 -6.63 -11.82 10.05
N GLN A 108 -7.86 -11.35 9.79
CA GLN A 108 -9.00 -12.23 9.48
C GLN A 108 -8.82 -13.04 8.19
N CYS A 109 -8.18 -12.44 7.17
CA CYS A 109 -7.98 -13.07 5.86
C CYS A 109 -6.65 -13.82 5.72
N GLY A 110 -5.76 -13.76 6.72
CA GLY A 110 -4.41 -14.31 6.63
C GLY A 110 -3.49 -13.56 5.67
N ALA A 111 -3.73 -12.26 5.44
CA ALA A 111 -2.86 -11.43 4.62
C ALA A 111 -1.69 -10.87 5.46
N ARG A 112 -0.47 -10.93 4.92
CA ARG A 112 0.70 -10.32 5.57
C ARG A 112 0.66 -8.80 5.41
N TYR A 113 1.01 -8.09 6.46
CA TYR A 113 1.17 -6.63 6.42
C TYR A 113 2.36 -6.20 7.27
N LYS A 114 2.82 -4.98 7.02
CA LYS A 114 3.90 -4.30 7.74
C LYS A 114 3.60 -2.80 7.81
N GLN A 115 3.98 -2.14 8.89
CA GLN A 115 3.83 -0.69 9.00
C GLN A 115 4.99 0.02 8.27
N TRP A 116 4.74 1.18 7.66
CA TRP A 116 5.80 1.97 7.03
C TRP A 116 6.95 2.29 7.99
N GLY A 117 6.66 2.62 9.25
CA GLY A 117 7.70 2.91 10.24
C GLY A 117 8.60 1.72 10.58
N GLU A 118 8.08 0.49 10.47
CA GLU A 118 8.90 -0.73 10.63
C GLU A 118 9.83 -0.90 9.44
N LEU A 119 9.29 -0.74 8.22
CA LEU A 119 10.08 -0.84 7.00
C LEU A 119 11.19 0.21 6.91
N ILE A 120 10.88 1.48 7.22
CA ILE A 120 11.87 2.56 7.18
C ILE A 120 13.03 2.27 8.14
N LYS A 121 12.76 1.71 9.32
CA LYS A 121 13.81 1.31 10.29
C LYS A 121 14.69 0.17 9.79
N GLU A 122 14.19 -0.67 8.89
CA GLU A 122 14.95 -1.78 8.32
C GLU A 122 15.86 -1.35 7.16
N ILE A 123 15.43 -0.38 6.36
CA ILE A 123 16.09 -0.05 5.07
C ILE A 123 16.85 1.27 5.08
N ALA A 124 16.58 2.15 6.03
CA ALA A 124 17.08 3.52 6.02
C ALA A 124 18.18 3.76 7.07
N ASP A 125 19.01 4.77 6.83
CA ASP A 125 19.97 5.25 7.82
C ASP A 125 19.30 6.04 8.96
N GLU A 126 20.07 6.30 10.01
CA GLU A 126 19.59 6.99 11.21
C GLU A 126 19.00 8.39 10.91
N ARG A 127 19.57 9.11 9.95
CA ARG A 127 19.09 10.45 9.57
C ARG A 127 17.70 10.36 8.94
N MET A 128 17.49 9.41 8.04
CA MET A 128 16.18 9.19 7.40
C MET A 128 15.14 8.69 8.40
N ILE A 129 15.53 7.80 9.32
CA ILE A 129 14.64 7.36 10.41
C ILE A 129 14.18 8.57 11.24
N GLN A 130 15.11 9.44 11.65
CA GLN A 130 14.77 10.64 12.41
C GLN A 130 13.85 11.58 11.63
N MET A 131 14.10 11.80 10.33
CA MET A 131 13.24 12.63 9.51
C MET A 131 11.83 12.02 9.31
N TYR A 132 11.72 10.70 9.17
CA TYR A 132 10.43 10.02 9.09
C TYR A 132 9.63 10.14 10.41
N GLU A 133 10.29 9.98 11.56
CA GLU A 133 9.65 10.16 12.86
C GLU A 133 9.21 11.61 13.10
N LEU A 134 9.94 12.61 12.58
CA LEU A 134 9.51 14.01 12.59
C LEU A 134 8.28 14.24 11.69
N PHE A 135 8.26 13.65 10.50
CA PHE A 135 7.11 13.72 9.59
C PHE A 135 5.86 13.14 10.25
N LYS A 136 5.97 11.96 10.87
CA LYS A 136 4.86 11.28 11.57
C LYS A 136 4.25 12.10 12.72
N LYS A 137 5.04 12.96 13.37
CA LYS A 137 4.55 13.83 14.47
C LYS A 137 3.80 15.06 13.97
N ALA A 138 4.02 15.46 12.71
CA ALA A 138 3.44 16.65 12.11
C ALA A 138 2.15 16.37 11.33
N SER A 139 1.95 15.12 10.90
CA SER A 139 0.72 14.57 10.31
C SER A 139 -0.27 14.17 11.38
#